data_AF-A0A426GJG4-F1
#
_entry.id   AF-A0A426GJG4-F1
#
_cell.length_a   1.000
_cell.length_b   1.000
_cell.length_c   1.000
_cell.angle_alpha   90.00
_cell.angle_beta   90.00
_cell.angle_gamma   90.00
#
_symmetry.space_group_name_H-M   'P 1'
#
loop_
_entity.id
_entity.type
_entity.pdbx_description
1 polymer ?
#
loop_
_entity_poly.entity_id
_entity_poly.type
_entity_poly.pdbx_seq_one_letter_code
_entity_poly.pdbx_strand_id
1 'polypeptide(L)'
;MGRDAVILTYKFTDPVAFGGEHSTLGDVARRVAQHAGLTLTPDPEPEQGLFARTDSYSFVKAGVPSLFLHPGPAGAGKAASATYCSNHYHQPSDDLAQPLDWEAAANFVQLNFDIVRAIADERRRPAWRRGDYFGALFEGAASTSK
;
A
#
# COMPACT_ATOMS: atom_id res chain seq x y z
N MET A 1 -4.38 -11.42 18.27
CA MET A 1 -3.45 -10.64 17.43
C MET A 1 -4.34 -10.00 16.39
N GLY A 2 -4.53 -8.68 16.50
CA GLY A 2 -5.48 -7.92 15.67
C GLY A 2 -4.98 -7.70 14.25
N ARG A 3 -5.87 -7.28 13.37
CA ARG A 3 -5.57 -6.89 11.98
C ARG A 3 -5.42 -5.37 11.92
N ASP A 4 -4.46 -4.84 12.66
CA ASP A 4 -4.16 -3.41 12.61
C ASP A 4 -3.84 -3.04 11.14
N ALA A 5 -4.74 -2.23 10.55
CA ALA A 5 -4.62 -1.57 9.23
C ALA A 5 -4.99 -2.32 7.94
N VAL A 6 -5.48 -3.57 7.94
CA VAL A 6 -5.92 -4.25 6.68
C VAL A 6 -7.33 -4.83 6.77
N ILE A 7 -8.28 -4.17 6.08
CA ILE A 7 -9.70 -4.53 6.07
C ILE A 7 -10.04 -5.41 4.85
N LEU A 8 -10.15 -6.72 5.07
CA LEU A 8 -10.43 -7.73 4.04
C LEU A 8 -11.78 -8.41 4.32
N THR A 9 -12.82 -7.60 4.51
CA THR A 9 -14.21 -8.05 4.77
C THR A 9 -15.09 -8.02 3.53
N TYR A 10 -14.52 -7.66 2.38
CA TYR A 10 -15.20 -7.48 1.11
C TYR A 10 -14.26 -7.82 -0.05
N LYS A 11 -14.86 -8.18 -1.20
CA LYS A 11 -14.14 -8.31 -2.46
C LYS A 11 -13.72 -6.94 -2.97
N PHE A 12 -12.42 -6.66 -2.93
CA PHE A 12 -11.84 -5.41 -3.43
C PHE A 12 -11.57 -5.47 -4.94
N THR A 13 -11.62 -4.31 -5.60
CA THR A 13 -11.36 -4.18 -7.05
C THR A 13 -10.38 -3.06 -7.38
N ASP A 14 -10.13 -2.16 -6.43
CA ASP A 14 -9.43 -0.91 -6.67
C ASP A 14 -8.39 -0.54 -5.60
N PRO A 15 -7.36 -1.39 -5.42
CA PRO A 15 -6.40 -1.17 -4.34
C PRO A 15 -5.67 0.17 -4.50
N VAL A 16 -5.34 0.77 -3.37
CA VAL A 16 -4.57 2.01 -3.31
C VAL A 16 -3.13 1.65 -3.01
N ALA A 17 -2.20 2.16 -3.82
CA ALA A 17 -0.76 2.04 -3.59
C ALA A 17 -0.21 3.37 -3.06
N PHE A 18 -0.40 3.61 -1.76
CA PHE A 18 0.07 4.81 -1.07
C PHE A 18 1.59 4.96 -1.26
N GLY A 19 2.01 6.13 -1.74
CA GLY A 19 3.42 6.45 -2.04
C GLY A 19 3.91 5.97 -3.41
N GLY A 20 3.09 5.23 -4.17
CA GLY A 20 3.42 4.76 -5.51
C GLY A 20 3.61 5.89 -6.53
N GLU A 21 3.02 7.06 -6.30
CA GLU A 21 3.16 8.27 -7.10
C GLU A 21 4.59 8.82 -7.10
N HIS A 22 5.35 8.61 -6.02
CA HIS A 22 6.68 9.20 -5.82
C HIS A 22 7.81 8.49 -6.57
N SER A 23 7.59 7.25 -7.00
CA SER A 23 8.65 6.40 -7.54
C SER A 23 8.19 5.50 -8.68
N THR A 24 9.14 4.80 -9.30
CA THR A 24 8.87 3.78 -10.30
C THR A 24 8.15 2.55 -9.72
N LEU A 25 8.08 2.40 -8.39
CA LEU A 25 7.31 1.31 -7.75
C LEU A 25 5.83 1.37 -8.09
N GLY A 26 5.24 2.56 -8.20
CA GLY A 26 3.84 2.70 -8.59
C GLY A 26 3.58 2.19 -10.01
N ASP A 27 4.58 2.22 -10.89
CA ASP A 27 4.46 1.69 -12.26
C ASP A 27 4.45 0.15 -12.26
N VAL A 28 5.26 -0.46 -11.40
CA VAL A 28 5.24 -1.91 -11.18
C VAL A 28 3.91 -2.34 -10.55
N ALA A 29 3.48 -1.68 -9.47
CA ALA A 29 2.23 -1.97 -8.78
C ALA A 29 1.03 -1.86 -9.73
N ARG A 30 0.98 -0.81 -10.57
CA ARG A 30 -0.10 -0.63 -11.54
C ARG A 30 -0.15 -1.74 -12.57
N ARG A 31 1.00 -2.12 -13.14
CA ARG A 31 1.09 -3.18 -14.13
C ARG A 31 0.63 -4.52 -13.56
N VAL A 32 1.09 -4.87 -12.35
CA VAL A 32 0.69 -6.12 -11.69
C VAL A 32 -0.79 -6.12 -11.34
N ALA A 33 -1.31 -5.02 -10.78
CA ALA A 33 -2.75 -4.88 -10.51
C ALA A 33 -3.60 -5.07 -11.77
N GLN A 34 -3.20 -4.45 -12.89
CA GLN A 34 -3.90 -4.60 -14.17
C GLN A 34 -3.90 -6.05 -14.67
N HIS A 35 -2.78 -6.78 -14.55
CA HIS A 35 -2.73 -8.20 -14.90
C HIS A 35 -3.66 -9.06 -14.02
N ALA A 36 -3.90 -8.65 -12.78
CA ALA A 36 -4.85 -9.29 -11.87
C ALA A 36 -6.32 -8.83 -12.09
N GLY A 37 -6.59 -8.00 -13.11
CA GLY A 37 -7.92 -7.44 -13.37
C GLY A 37 -8.36 -6.35 -12.40
N LEU A 38 -7.41 -5.73 -11.69
CA LEU A 38 -7.63 -4.65 -10.71
C LEU A 38 -7.18 -3.31 -11.28
N THR A 39 -7.72 -2.22 -10.75
CA THR A 39 -7.33 -0.85 -11.13
C THR A 39 -6.83 -0.09 -9.91
N LEU A 40 -5.59 0.43 -9.94
CA LEU A 40 -5.15 1.28 -8.83
C LEU A 40 -5.94 2.58 -8.78
N THR A 41 -6.53 2.89 -7.63
CA THR A 41 -7.17 4.18 -7.35
C THR A 41 -6.17 5.09 -6.61
N PRO A 42 -6.20 6.42 -6.86
CA PRO A 42 -5.43 7.37 -6.07
C PRO A 42 -5.79 7.33 -4.57
N ASP A 43 -4.94 7.91 -3.72
CA ASP A 43 -5.31 8.16 -2.32
C ASP A 43 -6.62 8.96 -2.27
N PRO A 44 -7.68 8.42 -1.63
CA PRO A 44 -8.97 9.11 -1.55
C PRO A 44 -8.96 10.31 -0.59
N GLU A 45 -8.00 10.39 0.34
CA GLU A 45 -7.92 11.39 1.41
C GLU A 45 -6.47 11.91 1.56
N PRO A 46 -5.87 12.48 0.48
CA PRO A 46 -4.46 12.85 0.43
C PRO A 46 -4.06 13.89 1.48
N GLU A 47 -5.00 14.73 1.93
CA GLU A 47 -4.81 15.71 2.99
C GLU A 47 -4.44 15.08 4.34
N GLN A 48 -4.74 13.80 4.56
CA GLN A 48 -4.38 13.09 5.78
C GLN A 48 -2.92 12.62 5.81
N GLY A 49 -2.22 12.67 4.67
CA GLY A 49 -0.82 12.29 4.56
C GLY A 49 -0.53 10.88 5.06
N LEU A 50 -1.45 9.93 4.83
CA LEU A 50 -1.39 8.59 5.43
C LEU A 50 -0.08 7.87 5.14
N PHE A 51 0.45 7.97 3.92
CA PHE A 51 1.71 7.33 3.55
C PHE A 51 2.88 7.69 4.49
N ALA A 52 3.01 8.96 4.86
CA ALA A 52 4.06 9.44 5.76
C ALA A 52 3.87 9.02 7.23
N ARG A 53 2.71 8.44 7.56
CA ARG A 53 2.35 7.92 8.89
C ARG A 53 2.49 6.39 8.98
N THR A 54 2.90 5.74 7.89
CA THR A 54 3.19 4.29 7.84
C THR A 54 4.65 3.99 8.13
N ASP A 55 4.96 2.74 8.50
CA ASP A 55 6.34 2.27 8.71
C ASP A 55 7.21 2.41 7.45
N SER A 56 6.59 2.38 6.26
CA SER A 56 7.26 2.59 4.97
C SER A 56 7.99 3.93 4.91
N TYR A 57 7.52 4.94 5.66
CA TYR A 57 8.14 6.26 5.66
C TYR A 57 9.56 6.26 6.27
N SER A 58 9.89 5.31 7.14
CA SER A 58 11.26 5.17 7.66
C SER A 58 12.25 4.81 6.57
N PHE A 59 11.85 3.97 5.61
CA PHE A 59 12.65 3.66 4.42
C PHE A 59 12.78 4.86 3.48
N VAL A 60 11.69 5.61 3.30
CA VAL A 60 11.71 6.87 2.52
C VAL A 60 12.75 7.84 3.06
N LYS A 61 12.79 8.05 4.38
CA LYS A 61 13.80 8.91 5.03
C LYS A 61 15.23 8.40 4.85
N ALA A 62 15.42 7.10 4.65
CA ALA A 62 16.71 6.49 4.32
C ALA A 62 17.02 6.51 2.81
N GLY A 63 16.21 7.20 2.00
CA GLY A 63 16.38 7.33 0.56
C GLY A 63 15.87 6.15 -0.25
N VAL A 64 15.15 5.20 0.36
CA VAL A 64 14.64 3.99 -0.28
C VAL A 64 13.19 4.20 -0.75
N PRO A 65 12.90 4.16 -2.06
CA PRO A 65 11.53 4.17 -2.57
C PRO A 65 10.68 3.09 -1.92
N SER A 66 9.50 3.46 -1.45
CA SER A 66 8.59 2.57 -0.74
C SER A 66 7.14 2.85 -1.13
N LEU A 67 6.27 1.85 -1.01
CA LEU A 67 4.82 2.01 -1.10
C LEU A 67 4.13 1.09 -0.11
N PHE A 68 2.88 1.40 0.22
CA PHE A 68 2.00 0.59 1.06
C PHE A 68 0.69 0.32 0.30
N LEU A 69 0.23 -0.94 0.31
CA LEU A 69 -1.02 -1.33 -0.33
C LEU A 69 -2.18 -1.34 0.65
N HIS A 70 -3.32 -0.85 0.19
CA HIS A 70 -4.61 -0.96 0.87
C HIS A 70 -5.67 -1.50 -0.10
N PRO A 71 -6.67 -2.31 0.35
CA PRO A 71 -7.65 -2.92 -0.55
C PRO A 71 -8.53 -1.92 -1.34
N GLY A 72 -8.70 -0.70 -0.84
CA GLY A 72 -9.29 0.42 -1.59
C GLY A 72 -10.75 0.74 -1.25
N PRO A 73 -11.32 1.83 -1.78
CA PRO A 73 -12.63 2.32 -1.38
C PRO A 73 -13.83 1.79 -2.19
N ALA A 74 -13.65 1.21 -3.38
CA ALA A 74 -14.78 0.87 -4.24
C ALA A 74 -15.68 -0.23 -3.66
N GLY A 75 -16.91 -0.29 -4.18
CA GLY A 75 -17.94 -1.21 -3.70
C GLY A 75 -18.21 -0.99 -2.20
N ALA A 76 -18.03 -2.04 -1.40
CA ALA A 76 -18.21 -1.97 0.04
C ALA A 76 -17.01 -1.38 0.81
N GLY A 77 -15.89 -1.08 0.13
CA GLY A 77 -14.62 -0.80 0.78
C GLY A 77 -14.59 0.44 1.65
N LYS A 78 -15.21 1.54 1.19
CA LYS A 78 -15.35 2.76 2.00
C LYS A 78 -16.17 2.52 3.27
N ALA A 79 -17.31 1.85 3.16
CA ALA A 79 -18.17 1.56 4.30
C ALA A 79 -17.52 0.57 5.28
N ALA A 80 -16.84 -0.45 4.77
CA ALA A 80 -16.09 -1.42 5.57
C ALA A 80 -14.96 -0.74 6.34
N SER A 81 -14.18 0.11 5.68
CA SER A 81 -13.10 0.88 6.31
C SER A 81 -13.63 1.81 7.40
N ALA A 82 -14.69 2.57 7.12
CA ALA A 82 -15.32 3.45 8.10
C ALA A 82 -15.83 2.68 9.33
N THR A 83 -16.53 1.56 9.09
CA THR A 83 -17.06 0.69 10.15
C THR A 83 -15.94 0.14 11.04
N TYR A 84 -14.85 -0.31 10.43
CA TYR A 84 -13.69 -0.82 11.16
C TYR A 84 -13.02 0.28 11.99
N CYS A 85 -12.71 1.42 11.38
CA CYS A 85 -12.07 2.55 12.05
C CYS A 85 -12.88 3.10 13.22
N SER A 86 -14.22 3.12 13.12
CA SER A 86 -15.07 3.64 14.19
C SER A 86 -15.27 2.67 15.36
N ASN A 87 -15.26 1.35 15.11
CA ASN A 87 -15.74 0.38 16.10
C ASN A 87 -14.68 -0.62 16.58
N HIS A 88 -13.60 -0.82 15.82
CA HIS A 88 -12.69 -1.95 16.03
C HIS A 88 -11.22 -1.55 16.06
N TYR A 89 -10.84 -0.50 15.34
CA TYR A 89 -9.46 -0.06 15.25
C TYR A 89 -8.85 0.27 16.63
N HIS A 90 -7.72 -0.36 16.96
CA HIS A 90 -7.03 -0.23 18.25
C HIS A 90 -7.91 -0.59 19.47
N GLN A 91 -8.92 -1.44 19.29
CA GLN A 91 -9.78 -1.92 20.36
C GLN A 91 -9.58 -3.41 20.63
N PRO A 92 -9.95 -3.92 21.82
CA PRO A 92 -9.92 -5.36 22.10
C PRO A 92 -10.77 -6.20 21.14
N SER A 93 -11.76 -5.58 20.48
CA SER A 93 -12.58 -6.22 19.46
C SER A 93 -11.84 -6.42 18.13
N ASP A 94 -10.62 -5.91 17.96
CA ASP A 94 -9.70 -6.30 16.90
C ASP A 94 -9.07 -7.67 17.15
N ASP A 95 -9.89 -8.69 16.91
CA ASP A 95 -9.51 -10.09 17.07
C ASP A 95 -9.99 -10.95 15.88
N LEU A 96 -9.72 -12.25 15.99
CA LEU A 96 -10.04 -13.24 14.95
C LEU A 96 -11.53 -13.58 14.85
N ALA A 97 -12.38 -13.08 15.75
CA ALA A 97 -13.82 -13.27 15.67
C ALA A 97 -14.47 -12.32 14.65
N GLN A 98 -13.77 -11.27 14.23
CA GLN A 98 -14.23 -10.42 13.15
C GLN A 98 -14.34 -11.16 11.81
N PRO A 99 -15.28 -10.76 10.94
CA PRO A 99 -15.38 -11.36 9.61
C PRO A 99 -14.09 -11.16 8.81
N LEU A 100 -13.80 -12.17 7.98
CA LEU A 100 -12.74 -12.14 6.98
C LEU A 100 -13.26 -12.82 5.73
N ASP A 101 -13.19 -12.13 4.61
CA ASP A 101 -13.36 -12.73 3.29
C ASP A 101 -12.03 -13.40 2.91
N TRP A 102 -12.01 -14.73 2.98
CA TRP A 102 -10.81 -15.52 2.70
C TRP A 102 -10.34 -15.42 1.26
N GLU A 103 -11.26 -15.23 0.30
CA GLU A 103 -10.90 -15.05 -1.10
C GLU A 103 -10.26 -13.67 -1.30
N ALA A 104 -10.84 -12.63 -0.70
CA ALA A 104 -10.24 -11.30 -0.70
C ALA A 104 -8.85 -11.31 -0.04
N ALA A 105 -8.70 -12.01 1.08
CA ALA A 105 -7.42 -12.13 1.77
C ALA A 105 -6.36 -12.84 0.90
N ALA A 106 -6.72 -13.97 0.29
CA ALA A 106 -5.84 -14.69 -0.62
C ALA A 106 -5.43 -13.81 -1.82
N ASN A 107 -6.38 -13.13 -2.46
CA ASN A 107 -6.12 -12.25 -3.59
C ASN A 107 -5.23 -11.06 -3.21
N PHE A 108 -5.42 -10.48 -2.01
CA PHE A 108 -4.60 -9.38 -1.52
C PHE A 108 -3.16 -9.80 -1.25
N VAL A 109 -2.97 -10.97 -0.62
CA VAL A 109 -1.64 -11.56 -0.40
C VAL A 109 -0.97 -11.88 -1.74
N GLN A 110 -1.70 -12.47 -2.68
CA GLN A 110 -1.19 -12.79 -4.02
C GLN A 110 -0.74 -11.52 -4.77
N LEU A 111 -1.55 -10.44 -4.72
CA LEU A 111 -1.19 -9.16 -5.32
C LEU A 111 0.12 -8.59 -4.72
N ASN A 112 0.27 -8.62 -3.39
CA ASN A 112 1.50 -8.17 -2.73
C ASN A 112 2.71 -9.03 -3.16
N PHE A 113 2.54 -10.36 -3.18
CA PHE A 113 3.58 -11.28 -3.64
C PHE A 113 4.01 -10.99 -5.08
N ASP A 114 3.05 -10.82 -5.99
CA ASP A 114 3.34 -10.58 -7.41
C ASP A 114 4.03 -9.24 -7.65
N ILE A 115 3.69 -8.21 -6.85
CA ILE A 115 4.38 -6.92 -6.89
C ILE A 115 5.83 -7.08 -6.42
N VAL A 116 6.05 -7.71 -5.27
CA VAL A 116 7.41 -7.95 -4.74
C VAL A 116 8.22 -8.77 -5.73
N ARG A 117 7.63 -9.82 -6.31
CA ARG A 117 8.26 -10.67 -7.31
C ARG A 117 8.62 -9.87 -8.56
N ALA A 118 7.70 -9.07 -9.07
CA ALA A 118 7.94 -8.21 -10.22
C ALA A 118 9.09 -7.23 -9.94
N ILE A 119 9.11 -6.57 -8.79
CA ILE A 119 10.22 -5.67 -8.39
C ILE A 119 11.55 -6.42 -8.35
N ALA A 120 11.58 -7.63 -7.79
CA ALA A 120 12.79 -8.44 -7.69
C ALA A 120 13.32 -8.91 -9.04
N ASP A 121 12.44 -9.15 -10.01
CA ASP A 121 12.81 -9.59 -11.37
C ASP A 121 13.18 -8.41 -12.31
N GLU A 122 12.92 -7.15 -11.92
CA GLU A 122 13.29 -5.98 -12.73
C GLU A 122 14.80 -5.79 -12.83
N ARG A 123 15.29 -5.48 -14.03
CA ARG A 123 16.72 -5.17 -14.24
C ARG A 123 17.15 -3.88 -13.56
N ARG A 124 16.23 -2.91 -13.48
CA ARG A 124 16.48 -1.59 -12.90
C ARG A 124 15.93 -1.56 -11.49
N ARG A 125 16.73 -1.07 -10.55
CA ARG A 125 16.26 -0.80 -9.18
C ARG A 125 15.15 0.24 -9.19
N PRO A 126 14.22 0.18 -8.22
CA PRO A 126 13.28 1.27 -7.97
C PRO A 126 13.99 2.61 -7.83
N ALA A 127 13.41 3.65 -8.39
CA ALA A 127 13.97 5.00 -8.36
C ALA A 127 12.87 6.04 -8.10
N TRP A 128 13.24 7.14 -7.46
CA TRP A 128 12.40 8.32 -7.33
C TRP A 128 12.07 8.90 -8.71
N ARG A 129 10.90 9.53 -8.84
CA ARG A 129 10.59 10.31 -10.04
C ARG A 129 11.41 11.60 -10.05
N ARG A 130 11.76 12.07 -11.25
CA ARG A 130 12.53 13.31 -11.39
C ARG A 130 11.75 14.49 -10.81
N GLY A 131 12.35 15.19 -9.86
CA GLY A 131 11.73 16.34 -9.18
C GLY A 131 10.73 15.94 -8.10
N ASP A 132 10.66 14.65 -7.73
CA ASP A 132 9.85 14.19 -6.61
C ASP A 132 10.31 14.82 -5.29
N TYR A 133 9.36 15.16 -4.43
CA TYR A 133 9.61 15.78 -3.13
C TYR A 133 10.48 14.90 -2.21
N PHE A 134 10.17 13.61 -2.10
CA PHE A 134 10.95 12.70 -1.26
C PHE A 134 12.31 12.38 -1.88
N GLY A 135 12.37 12.23 -3.20
CA GLY A 135 13.65 12.10 -3.91
C GLY A 135 14.58 13.28 -3.63
N ALA A 136 14.08 14.51 -3.77
CA ALA A 136 14.88 15.71 -3.52
C ALA A 136 15.38 15.83 -2.06
N LEU A 137 14.59 15.36 -1.10
CA LEU A 137 14.95 15.42 0.32
C LEU A 137 15.88 14.30 0.78
N PHE A 138 15.70 13.08 0.26
CA PHE A 138 16.28 11.89 0.87
C PHE A 138 17.12 11.01 -0.06
N GLU A 139 17.15 11.23 -1.38
CA GLU A 139 17.91 10.38 -2.31
C GLU A 139 19.42 10.31 -1.97
N GLY A 140 19.99 11.41 -1.47
CA GLY A 140 21.38 11.47 -1.00
C GLY A 140 21.67 10.68 0.29
N ALA A 141 20.65 10.25 1.04
CA ALA A 141 20.82 9.46 2.26
C ALA A 141 21.14 7.98 1.99
N ALA A 142 20.74 7.44 0.83
CA ALA A 142 20.98 6.04 0.47
C ALA A 142 22.42 5.77 0.01
N SER A 143 23.19 6.81 -0.37
CA SER A 143 24.54 6.69 -0.94
C SER A 143 25.66 6.76 0.11
N THR A 144 25.35 7.07 1.36
CA THR A 144 26.34 7.25 2.45
C THR A 144 26.53 6.01 3.33
N SER A 145 25.75 4.95 3.13
CA SER A 145 25.95 3.65 3.80
C SER A 145 26.75 2.71 2.90
N LYS A 146 28.08 2.73 3.03
CA LYS A 146 29.01 1.69 2.56
C LYS A 146 29.96 1.32 3.69
#